data_AF-A0AAW8LAL2-F1
#
_entry.id   AF-A0AAW8LAL2-F1
#
_cell.length_a   1.000
_cell.length_b   1.000
_cell.length_c   1.000
_cell.angle_alpha   90.00
_cell.angle_beta   90.00
_cell.angle_gamma   90.00
#
_symmetry.space_group_name_H-M   'P 1'
#
loop_
_entity.id
_entity.type
_entity.pdbx_description
1 polymer ?
#
loop_
_entity_poly.entity_id
_entity_poly.type
_entity_poly.pdbx_seq_one_letter_code
_entity_poly.pdbx_strand_id
1 'polypeptide(L)'
;QTFLNLLKNPVIIAILVGMGCILFDVNLPTTLDQSLELLGRTASPLALFAIGGSLVGIGITTVNIESVLLATFKVVLMPSVIFALFLITPNVSHEMLYAGTLIAALPMPIAFGIFGQAYGLNEKALTPLMISTIVGFIGVSWLIALWW
;
A
#
# COMPACT_ATOMS: atom_id res chain seq x y z
N GLN A 1 -7.75 18.36 18.06
CA GLN A 1 -7.26 19.05 16.85
C GLN A 1 -6.98 18.09 15.69
N THR A 2 -6.42 16.90 15.93
CA THR A 2 -6.09 15.90 14.89
C THR A 2 -7.27 15.50 14.00
N PHE A 3 -8.46 15.24 14.56
CA PHE A 3 -9.65 14.85 13.79
C PHE A 3 -10.09 15.92 12.77
N LEU A 4 -10.04 17.20 13.15
CA LEU A 4 -10.37 18.31 12.25
C LEU A 4 -9.34 18.49 11.13
N ASN A 5 -8.08 18.11 11.36
CA ASN A 5 -7.05 18.13 10.32
C ASN A 5 -7.20 16.97 9.33
N LEU A 6 -7.72 15.81 9.76
CA LEU A 6 -8.02 14.69 8.84
C LEU A 6 -9.11 15.09 7.83
N LEU A 7 -10.15 15.80 8.28
CA LEU A 7 -11.20 16.31 7.41
C LEU A 7 -10.74 17.41 6.44
N LYS A 8 -9.52 17.92 6.59
CA LYS A 8 -8.89 18.86 5.65
C LYS A 8 -7.95 18.18 4.67
N ASN A 9 -7.67 16.89 4.84
CA ASN A 9 -6.77 16.17 3.95
C ASN A 9 -7.50 15.82 2.64
N PRO A 10 -7.05 16.32 1.48
CA PRO A 10 -7.74 16.11 0.21
C PRO A 10 -7.87 14.63 -0.17
N VAL A 11 -6.91 13.78 0.24
CA VAL A 11 -6.97 12.32 0.00
C VAL A 11 -8.12 11.71 0.79
N ILE A 12 -8.25 12.08 2.07
CA ILE A 12 -9.34 11.58 2.93
C ILE A 12 -10.69 12.08 2.43
N ILE A 13 -10.79 13.36 2.05
CA ILE A 13 -12.01 13.93 1.49
C ILE A 13 -12.41 13.17 0.21
N ALA A 14 -11.48 12.91 -0.70
CA ALA A 14 -11.76 12.17 -1.93
C ALA A 14 -12.29 10.75 -1.66
N ILE A 15 -11.69 10.03 -0.71
CA ILE A 15 -12.16 8.70 -0.29
C ILE A 15 -13.57 8.78 0.29
N LEU A 16 -13.83 9.73 1.20
CA LEU A 16 -15.14 9.91 1.83
C LEU A 16 -16.22 10.29 0.83
N VAL A 17 -15.92 11.16 -0.14
CA VAL A 17 -16.84 11.54 -1.21
C VAL A 17 -17.13 10.33 -2.10
N GLY A 18 -16.11 9.59 -2.54
CA GLY A 18 -16.30 8.39 -3.37
C GLY A 18 -17.12 7.31 -2.65
N MET A 19 -16.82 7.05 -1.38
CA MET A 19 -17.62 6.15 -0.55
C MET A 19 -19.06 6.65 -0.39
N GLY A 20 -19.26 7.95 -0.20
CA GLY A 20 -20.58 8.57 -0.14
C GLY A 20 -21.38 8.34 -1.42
N CYS A 21 -20.76 8.52 -2.59
CA CYS A 21 -21.42 8.26 -3.88
C CYS A 21 -21.89 6.80 -3.99
N ILE A 22 -21.06 5.84 -3.56
CA ILE A 22 -21.42 4.41 -3.55
C ILE A 22 -22.58 4.13 -2.58
N LEU A 23 -22.54 4.70 -1.37
CA LEU A 23 -23.55 4.46 -0.33
C LEU A 23 -24.93 5.05 -0.67
N PHE A 24 -24.95 6.19 -1.35
CA PHE A 24 -26.17 6.88 -1.75
C PHE A 24 -26.61 6.58 -3.19
N ASP A 25 -25.96 5.63 -3.87
CA ASP A 25 -26.20 5.25 -5.27
C ASP A 25 -26.21 6.47 -6.22
N VAL A 26 -25.30 7.41 -5.96
CA VAL A 26 -25.15 8.63 -6.76
C VAL A 26 -24.41 8.28 -8.04
N ASN A 27 -25.17 8.25 -9.13
CA ASN A 27 -24.63 8.02 -10.46
C ASN A 27 -24.04 9.31 -11.02
N LEU A 28 -22.74 9.31 -11.31
CA LEU A 28 -22.08 10.45 -11.93
C LEU A 28 -22.47 10.54 -13.42
N PRO A 29 -22.52 11.75 -14.01
CA PRO A 29 -22.65 11.90 -15.46
C PRO A 29 -21.51 11.18 -16.17
N THR A 30 -21.80 10.50 -17.29
CA THR A 30 -20.84 9.64 -18.01
C THR A 30 -19.51 10.33 -18.34
N THR A 31 -19.53 11.62 -18.67
CA THR A 31 -18.32 12.40 -18.97
C THR A 31 -17.40 12.58 -17.76
N LEU A 32 -17.98 12.79 -16.58
CA LEU A 32 -17.23 12.95 -15.33
C LEU A 32 -16.69 11.60 -14.86
N ASP A 33 -17.52 10.56 -14.94
CA ASP A 33 -17.13 9.20 -14.56
C ASP A 33 -15.93 8.70 -15.37
N GLN A 34 -16.00 8.81 -16.71
CA GLN A 34 -14.89 8.47 -17.59
C GLN A 34 -13.62 9.26 -17.29
N SER A 35 -13.74 10.55 -16.97
CA SER A 35 -12.60 11.40 -16.62
C SER A 35 -11.94 10.95 -15.32
N LEU A 36 -12.76 10.66 -14.29
CA LEU A 36 -12.28 10.17 -13.00
C LEU A 36 -11.69 8.77 -13.09
N GLU A 37 -12.25 7.90 -13.93
CA GLU A 37 -11.72 6.55 -14.18
C GLU A 37 -10.33 6.62 -14.83
N LEU A 38 -10.14 7.49 -15.83
CA LEU A 38 -8.85 7.75 -16.45
C LEU A 38 -7.83 8.29 -15.44
N LEU A 39 -8.22 9.28 -14.63
CA LEU A 39 -7.37 9.81 -13.56
C LEU A 39 -7.01 8.72 -12.54
N GLY A 40 -7.96 7.90 -12.12
CA GLY A 40 -7.75 6.81 -11.16
C GLY A 40 -6.77 5.76 -11.68
N ARG A 41 -6.91 5.35 -12.95
CA ARG A 41 -6.01 4.38 -13.60
C ARG A 41 -4.59 4.93 -13.79
N THR A 42 -4.44 6.23 -14.05
CA THR A 42 -3.13 6.87 -14.25
C THR A 42 -2.44 7.29 -12.95
N ALA A 43 -3.19 7.50 -11.87
CA ALA A 43 -2.67 7.98 -10.60
C ALA A 43 -1.62 7.02 -9.99
N SER A 44 -1.92 5.72 -9.94
CA SER A 44 -1.01 4.70 -9.39
C SER A 44 0.34 4.61 -10.13
N PRO A 45 0.39 4.44 -11.46
CA PRO A 45 1.67 4.41 -12.18
C PRO A 45 2.42 5.74 -12.10
N LEU A 46 1.73 6.89 -12.14
CA LEU A 46 2.37 8.19 -11.98
C LEU A 46 2.98 8.37 -10.58
N ALA A 47 2.27 7.95 -9.54
CA ALA A 47 2.78 7.98 -8.17
C ALA A 47 3.99 7.06 -8.01
N LEU A 48 3.96 5.84 -8.56
CA LEU A 48 5.12 4.94 -8.57
C LEU A 48 6.32 5.57 -9.29
N PHE A 49 6.10 6.22 -10.43
CA PHE A 49 7.15 6.91 -11.17
C PHE A 49 7.75 8.07 -10.35
N ALA A 50 6.91 8.90 -9.74
CA ALA A 50 7.36 10.03 -8.90
C ALA A 50 8.11 9.56 -7.65
N ILE A 51 7.62 8.53 -6.97
CA ILE A 51 8.30 7.89 -5.82
C ILE A 51 9.64 7.29 -6.26
N GLY A 52 9.68 6.63 -7.42
CA GLY A 52 10.90 6.10 -8.03
C GLY A 52 11.93 7.19 -8.35
N GLY A 53 11.49 8.30 -8.96
CA GLY A 53 12.34 9.47 -9.19
C GLY A 53 12.82 10.13 -7.91
N SER A 54 12.02 10.09 -6.84
CA SER A 54 12.37 10.63 -5.53
C SER A 54 13.42 9.79 -4.79
N LEU A 55 13.68 8.56 -5.22
CA LEU A 55 14.79 7.74 -4.72
C LEU A 55 16.13 8.14 -5.33
N VAL A 56 16.16 8.94 -6.41
CA VAL A 56 17.40 9.43 -7.00
C VAL A 56 18.11 10.34 -5.99
N GLY A 57 19.34 9.99 -5.63
CA GLY A 57 20.13 10.69 -4.61
C GLY A 57 19.95 10.13 -3.19
N ILE A 58 18.92 9.32 -2.94
CA ILE A 58 18.80 8.50 -1.73
C ILE A 58 19.70 7.26 -1.94
N GLY A 59 20.96 7.37 -1.57
CA GLY A 59 21.95 6.30 -1.73
C GLY A 59 21.69 5.11 -0.79
N ILE A 60 22.31 3.96 -1.08
CA ILE A 60 22.32 2.77 -0.18
C ILE A 60 22.80 3.13 1.24
N THR A 61 23.55 4.23 1.38
CA THR A 61 24.02 4.77 2.66
C THR A 61 22.91 5.24 3.60
N THR A 62 21.69 5.51 3.11
CA THR A 62 20.53 5.83 3.98
C THR A 62 19.80 4.57 4.46
N VAL A 63 20.19 3.38 3.99
CA VAL A 63 19.69 2.11 4.53
C VAL A 63 20.19 1.96 5.96
N ASN A 64 19.29 2.23 6.90
CA ASN A 64 19.52 2.06 8.32
C ASN A 64 18.76 0.83 8.85
N ILE A 65 19.09 0.42 10.06
CA ILE A 65 18.46 -0.73 10.72
C ILE A 65 16.94 -0.56 10.85
N GLU A 66 16.47 0.66 11.10
CA GLU A 66 15.03 0.98 11.20
C GLU A 66 14.30 0.66 9.89
N SER A 67 14.89 1.03 8.75
CA SER A 67 14.30 0.81 7.43
C SER A 67 14.20 -0.68 7.10
N VAL A 68 15.26 -1.44 7.39
CA VAL A 68 15.27 -2.90 7.19
C VAL A 68 14.22 -3.56 8.09
N LEU A 69 14.13 -3.13 9.34
CA LEU A 69 13.20 -3.68 10.33
C LEU A 69 11.74 -3.38 9.94
N LEU A 70 11.43 -2.16 9.52
CA LEU A 70 10.10 -1.78 9.03
C LEU A 70 9.70 -2.59 7.79
N ALA A 71 10.60 -2.75 6.81
CA ALA A 71 10.36 -3.57 5.63
C ALA A 71 10.13 -5.04 5.99
N THR A 72 10.96 -5.59 6.87
CA THR A 72 10.85 -6.99 7.33
C THR A 72 9.53 -7.23 8.08
N PHE A 73 9.13 -6.31 8.94
CA PHE A 73 7.83 -6.42 9.62
C PHE A 73 6.67 -6.40 8.65
N LYS A 74 6.71 -5.56 7.62
CA LYS A 74 5.62 -5.53 6.64
C LYS A 74 5.55 -6.79 5.77
N VAL A 75 6.69 -7.31 5.33
CA VAL A 75 6.75 -8.32 4.26
C VAL A 75 6.93 -9.74 4.80
N VAL A 76 7.46 -9.89 6.02
CA VAL A 76 7.65 -11.20 6.66
C VAL A 76 6.69 -11.36 7.83
N LEU A 77 6.75 -10.46 8.82
CA LEU A 77 5.96 -10.63 10.05
C LEU A 77 4.45 -10.55 9.77
N MET A 78 4.00 -9.56 8.99
CA MET A 78 2.57 -9.41 8.68
C MET A 78 1.94 -10.63 7.99
N PRO A 79 2.48 -11.17 6.88
CA PRO A 79 1.91 -12.38 6.29
C PRO A 79 2.05 -13.61 7.18
N SER A 80 3.13 -13.76 7.95
CA SER A 80 3.24 -14.87 8.91
C SER A 80 2.15 -14.81 9.98
N VAL A 81 1.85 -13.62 10.51
CA VAL A 81 0.76 -13.42 11.47
C VAL A 81 -0.59 -13.72 10.83
N ILE A 82 -0.87 -13.20 9.64
CA ILE A 82 -2.14 -13.44 8.94
C ILE A 82 -2.34 -14.93 8.62
N PHE A 83 -1.30 -15.61 8.14
CA PHE A 83 -1.33 -17.04 7.90
C PHE A 83 -1.61 -17.84 9.18
N ALA A 84 -0.91 -17.52 10.28
CA ALA A 84 -1.13 -18.16 11.57
C ALA A 84 -2.54 -17.92 12.12
N LEU A 85 -3.06 -16.69 12.00
CA LEU A 85 -4.42 -16.35 12.41
C LEU A 85 -5.46 -17.15 11.62
N PHE A 86 -5.28 -17.31 10.30
CA PHE A 86 -6.19 -18.11 9.49
C PHE A 86 -6.12 -19.60 9.80
N LEU A 87 -4.96 -20.15 10.16
CA LEU A 87 -4.84 -21.54 10.58
C LEU A 87 -5.61 -21.86 11.87
N ILE A 88 -5.64 -20.93 12.83
CA ILE A 88 -6.34 -21.15 14.11
C ILE A 88 -7.82 -20.76 14.06
N THR A 89 -8.23 -20.01 13.05
CA THR A 89 -9.62 -19.56 12.91
C THR A 89 -10.46 -20.68 12.27
N PRO A 90 -11.55 -21.14 12.92
CA PRO A 90 -12.41 -22.15 12.35
C PRO A 90 -13.15 -21.62 11.11
N ASN A 91 -13.47 -22.52 10.17
CA ASN A 91 -14.22 -22.24 8.93
C ASN A 91 -13.51 -21.33 7.91
N VAL A 92 -12.19 -21.17 7.96
CA VAL A 92 -11.43 -20.51 6.88
C VAL A 92 -11.15 -21.51 5.76
N SER A 93 -11.55 -21.18 4.53
CA SER A 93 -11.22 -21.99 3.36
C SER A 93 -9.74 -21.89 2.99
N HIS A 94 -9.20 -22.91 2.32
CA HIS A 94 -7.82 -22.88 1.82
C HIS A 94 -7.58 -21.70 0.87
N GLU A 95 -8.57 -21.38 0.03
CA GLU A 95 -8.53 -20.22 -0.88
C GLU A 95 -8.39 -18.90 -0.12
N MET A 96 -9.17 -18.71 0.95
CA MET A 96 -9.11 -17.50 1.77
C MET A 96 -7.78 -17.39 2.52
N LEU A 97 -7.28 -18.51 3.03
CA LEU A 97 -5.99 -18.59 3.71
C LEU A 97 -4.84 -18.17 2.77
N TYR A 98 -4.80 -18.69 1.55
CA TYR A 98 -3.77 -18.33 0.57
C TYR A 98 -3.95 -16.90 0.07
N ALA A 99 -5.15 -16.51 -0.35
CA ALA A 99 -5.42 -15.16 -0.87
C ALA A 99 -5.11 -14.08 0.17
N GLY A 100 -5.58 -14.25 1.41
CA GLY A 100 -5.35 -13.28 2.47
C GLY A 100 -3.87 -13.20 2.89
N THR A 101 -3.15 -14.33 2.87
CA THR A 101 -1.70 -14.31 3.12
C THR A 101 -0.91 -13.64 1.98
N LEU A 102 -1.30 -13.88 0.72
CA LEU A 102 -0.70 -13.18 -0.43
C LEU A 102 -0.91 -11.66 -0.34
N ILE A 103 -2.13 -11.22 0.00
CA ILE A 103 -2.44 -9.79 0.20
C ILE A 103 -1.57 -9.22 1.33
N ALA A 104 -1.40 -9.95 2.43
CA ALA A 104 -0.56 -9.53 3.55
C ALA A 104 0.94 -9.43 3.17
N ALA A 105 1.41 -10.30 2.26
CA ALA A 105 2.78 -10.34 1.78
C ALA A 105 3.11 -9.25 0.74
N LEU A 106 2.11 -8.53 0.21
CA LEU A 106 2.34 -7.43 -0.72
C LEU A 106 3.29 -6.37 -0.10
N PRO A 107 4.14 -5.74 -0.94
CA PRO A 107 4.99 -4.61 -0.53
C PRO A 107 4.23 -3.48 0.18
N MET A 108 4.97 -2.57 0.82
CA MET A 108 4.36 -1.38 1.42
C MET A 108 3.54 -0.58 0.37
N PRO A 109 2.39 -0.03 0.76
CA PRO A 109 1.59 0.77 -0.14
C PRO A 109 2.29 2.09 -0.48
N ILE A 110 2.13 2.56 -1.72
CA ILE A 110 2.68 3.84 -2.24
C ILE A 110 2.31 5.02 -1.33
N ALA A 111 1.13 4.98 -0.71
CA ALA A 111 0.66 5.99 0.23
C ALA A 111 1.65 6.25 1.39
N PHE A 112 2.39 5.23 1.84
CA PHE A 112 3.43 5.40 2.86
C PHE A 112 4.53 6.36 2.39
N GLY A 113 4.96 6.23 1.13
CA GLY A 113 5.88 7.18 0.49
C GLY A 113 5.27 8.58 0.37
N ILE A 114 4.04 8.68 -0.16
CA ILE A 114 3.34 9.98 -0.34
C ILE A 114 3.24 10.75 0.99
N PHE A 115 2.77 10.09 2.06
CA PHE A 115 2.68 10.75 3.36
C PHE A 115 4.06 11.05 3.93
N GLY A 116 5.03 10.15 3.78
CA GLY A 116 6.42 10.42 4.15
C GLY A 116 6.95 11.69 3.52
N GLN A 117 6.70 11.90 2.22
CA GLN A 117 7.10 13.12 1.53
C GLN A 117 6.33 14.36 2.01
N ALA A 118 5.02 14.25 2.16
CA ALA A 118 4.16 15.33 2.64
C ALA A 118 4.53 15.84 4.05
N TYR A 119 5.11 14.97 4.89
CA TYR A 119 5.54 15.31 6.25
C TYR A 119 7.06 15.54 6.38
N GLY A 120 7.82 15.60 5.28
CA GLY A 120 9.27 15.86 5.31
C GLY A 120 10.12 14.67 5.81
N LEU A 121 9.57 13.46 5.80
CA LEU A 121 10.19 12.20 6.23
C LEU A 121 10.65 11.36 5.03
N ASN A 122 11.07 12.01 3.95
CA ASN A 122 11.43 11.39 2.65
C ASN A 122 12.28 10.11 2.82
N GLU A 123 13.50 10.22 3.34
CA GLU A 123 14.41 9.07 3.46
C GLU A 123 13.86 7.97 4.36
N LYS A 124 13.23 8.35 5.48
CA LYS A 124 12.65 7.42 6.46
C LYS A 124 11.46 6.64 5.91
N ALA A 125 10.76 7.17 4.91
CA ALA A 125 9.61 6.52 4.29
C ALA A 125 9.98 5.78 2.99
N LEU A 126 10.78 6.40 2.13
CA LEU A 126 11.12 5.89 0.81
C LEU A 126 12.09 4.71 0.87
N THR A 127 13.05 4.73 1.81
CA THR A 127 14.04 3.65 1.98
C THR A 127 13.39 2.30 2.36
N PRO A 128 12.58 2.19 3.44
CA PRO A 128 11.89 0.94 3.75
C PRO A 128 10.85 0.55 2.70
N LEU A 129 10.18 1.51 2.05
CA LEU A 129 9.28 1.25 0.94
C LEU A 129 10.02 0.52 -0.20
N MET A 130 11.16 1.04 -0.64
CA MET A 130 12.01 0.42 -1.66
C MET A 130 12.45 -1.01 -1.28
N ILE A 131 12.95 -1.18 -0.05
CA ILE A 131 13.36 -2.51 0.45
C ILE A 131 12.17 -3.46 0.44
N SER A 132 11.01 -3.02 0.92
CA SER A 132 9.80 -3.85 0.95
C SER A 132 9.32 -4.24 -0.45
N THR A 133 9.52 -3.40 -1.46
CA THR A 133 9.18 -3.71 -2.85
C THR A 133 10.05 -4.80 -3.42
N ILE A 134 11.37 -4.73 -3.20
CA ILE A 134 12.32 -5.76 -3.67
C ILE A 134 12.08 -7.09 -2.95
N VAL A 135 12.05 -7.06 -1.61
CA VAL A 135 11.87 -8.27 -0.79
C VAL A 135 10.47 -8.85 -0.97
N GLY A 136 9.45 -8.01 -1.04
CA GLY A 136 8.05 -8.42 -1.22
C GLY A 136 7.80 -9.05 -2.59
N PHE A 137 8.45 -8.57 -3.64
CA PHE A 137 8.38 -9.23 -4.94
C PHE A 137 8.91 -10.67 -4.87
N ILE A 138 10.05 -10.89 -4.20
CA ILE A 138 10.63 -12.22 -4.00
C ILE A 138 9.71 -13.08 -3.12
N GLY A 139 9.24 -12.53 -1.99
CA GLY A 139 8.39 -13.24 -1.04
C GLY A 139 7.05 -13.66 -1.62
N VAL A 140 6.36 -12.76 -2.32
CA VAL A 140 5.10 -13.06 -3.01
C VAL A 140 5.32 -14.11 -4.11
N SER A 141 6.38 -13.96 -4.93
CA SER A 141 6.70 -14.94 -5.98
C SER A 141 6.96 -16.33 -5.40
N TRP A 142 7.66 -16.40 -4.28
CA TRP A 142 7.94 -17.65 -3.57
C TRP A 142 6.66 -18.30 -3.02
N LEU A 143 5.77 -17.53 -2.39
CA LEU A 143 4.49 -18.03 -1.89
C LEU A 143 3.60 -18.56 -3.01
N ILE A 144 3.55 -17.85 -4.15
CA ILE A 144 2.81 -18.31 -5.32
C ILE A 144 3.38 -19.64 -5.82
N ALA A 145 4.71 -19.75 -5.97
CA ALA A 145 5.35 -20.98 -6.44
C ALA A 145 5.22 -22.18 -5.50
N LEU A 146 4.93 -21.96 -4.21
CA LEU A 146 4.70 -23.04 -3.25
C LEU A 146 3.25 -23.53 -3.19
N TRP A 147 2.29 -22.68 -3.52
CA TRP A 147 0.86 -22.97 -3.37
C TRP A 147 0.15 -23.29 -4.70
N TRP A 148 0.84 -23.09 -5.82
CA TRP A 148 0.41 -23.46 -7.17
C TRP A 148 1.38 -24.46 -7.77
#